data_AF-A0A8T7E2U0-F1
#
_entry.id   AF-A0A8T7E2U0-F1
#
_cell.length_a   1.000
_cell.length_b   1.000
_cell.length_c   1.000
_cell.angle_alpha   90.00
_cell.angle_beta   90.00
_cell.angle_gamma   90.00
#
_symmetry.space_group_name_H-M   'P 1'
#
loop_
_entity.id
_entity.type
_entity.pdbx_description
1 polymer ?
#
loop_
_entity_poly.entity_id
_entity_poly.type
_entity_poly.pdbx_seq_one_letter_code
_entity_poly.pdbx_strand_id
1 'polypeptide(L)' 'MTKLTQSAHYDYVPIIDREPLRLPDGARIAVVPYINIEHFPAAIKGTALIPGTAVFSPDPLNYGWRDYGNRVGLWR' A
#
# COMPACT_ATOMS: atom_id res chain seq x y z
N MET A 1 3.52 26.56 -24.11
CA MET A 1 3.93 25.29 -23.47
C MET A 1 2.97 25.02 -22.33
N THR A 2 2.11 24.02 -22.48
CA THR A 2 1.10 23.64 -21.49
C THR A 2 1.82 23.18 -20.23
N LYS A 3 1.48 23.80 -19.09
CA LYS A 3 2.03 23.48 -17.76
C LYS A 3 1.54 22.08 -17.39
N LEU A 4 2.27 21.05 -17.82
CA LEU A 4 1.90 19.66 -17.56
C LEU A 4 1.83 19.46 -16.05
N THR A 5 0.83 18.69 -15.66
CA THR A 5 0.32 18.38 -14.31
C THR A 5 1.29 17.60 -13.43
N GLN A 6 2.59 17.77 -13.64
CA GLN A 6 3.64 17.02 -12.97
C GLN A 6 4.03 17.77 -11.70
N SER A 7 3.86 17.12 -10.56
CA SER A 7 4.30 17.65 -9.26
C SER A 7 5.73 18.17 -9.36
N ALA A 8 6.02 19.30 -8.72
CA ALA A 8 7.38 19.81 -8.64
C ALA A 8 8.28 18.70 -8.07
N HIS A 9 9.23 18.24 -8.87
CA HIS A 9 10.24 17.29 -8.40
C HIS A 9 11.19 18.02 -7.46
N TYR A 10 11.65 17.34 -6.42
CA TYR A 10 12.73 17.86 -5.58
C TYR A 10 14.01 17.99 -6.40
N ASP A 11 14.83 18.99 -6.09
CA ASP A 11 16.15 19.14 -6.70
C ASP A 11 17.01 17.90 -6.39
N TYR A 12 17.79 17.49 -7.40
CA TYR A 12 18.71 16.37 -7.23
C TYR A 12 19.83 16.75 -6.26
N VAL A 13 20.00 15.96 -5.20
CA VAL A 13 21.13 16.06 -4.28
C VAL A 13 21.83 14.69 -4.20
N PRO A 14 23.07 14.57 -4.70
CA PRO A 14 23.82 13.31 -4.63
C PRO A 14 24.12 12.96 -3.17
N ILE A 15 24.30 11.66 -2.88
CA ILE A 15 24.43 11.17 -1.49
C ILE A 15 25.59 11.83 -0.72
N ILE A 16 26.66 12.23 -1.42
CA ILE A 16 27.84 12.87 -0.83
C ILE A 16 27.59 14.32 -0.37
N ASP A 17 26.58 14.98 -0.94
CA ASP A 17 26.22 16.36 -0.63
C ASP A 17 25.04 16.45 0.37
N ARG A 18 24.52 15.29 0.82
CA ARG A 18 23.41 15.24 1.78
C ARG A 18 23.92 15.47 3.18
N GLU A 19 23.32 16.44 3.88
CA GLU A 19 23.50 16.62 5.32
C GLU A 19 23.16 15.33 6.08
N PRO A 20 23.92 14.96 7.14
CA PRO A 20 23.62 13.78 7.93
C PRO A 20 22.23 13.84 8.58
N LEU A 21 21.38 12.85 8.31
CA LEU A 21 20.10 12.70 8.98
C LEU A 21 20.33 12.35 10.47
N ARG A 22 19.96 13.26 11.37
CA ARG A 22 19.99 13.03 12.82
C ARG A 22 18.59 12.69 13.31
N LEU A 23 18.40 11.47 13.79
CA LEU A 23 17.15 11.06 14.41
C LEU A 23 17.14 11.46 15.90
N PRO A 24 15.94 11.57 16.52
CA PRO A 24 15.82 11.77 17.96
C PRO A 24 16.65 10.74 18.76
N ASP A 25 17.13 11.17 19.93
CA ASP A 25 17.88 10.34 20.88
C ASP A 25 19.14 9.65 20.32
N GLY A 26 19.66 10.13 19.18
CA GLY A 26 20.83 9.55 18.53
C GLY A 26 20.55 8.22 17.82
N ALA A 27 19.28 7.92 17.51
CA ALA A 27 18.91 6.71 16.79
C ALA A 27 19.55 6.67 15.38
N ARG A 28 19.83 5.45 14.90
CA ARG A 28 20.48 5.22 13.59
C ARG A 28 19.53 4.74 12.50
N ILE A 29 18.34 4.29 12.88
CA ILE A 29 17.33 3.72 11.99
C ILE A 29 15.95 4.23 12.44
N ALA A 30 15.15 4.69 11.49
CA ALA A 30 13.72 4.93 11.68
C ALA A 30 12.93 3.76 11.08
N VAL A 31 11.98 3.22 11.83
CA VAL A 31 11.05 2.18 11.35
C VAL A 31 9.65 2.76 11.36
N VAL A 32 8.99 2.73 10.20
CA VAL A 32 7.61 3.23 10.05
C VAL A 32 6.73 2.08 9.55
N PRO A 33 5.98 1.41 10.43
CA PRO A 33 5.00 0.43 9.99
C PRO A 33 3.84 1.13 9.30
N TYR A 34 3.51 0.68 8.08
CA TYR A 34 2.33 1.13 7.34
C TYR A 34 1.34 -0.03 7.24
N ILE A 35 0.09 0.24 7.60
CA ILE A 35 -1.01 -0.72 7.54
C ILE A 35 -2.04 -0.17 6.57
N ASN A 36 -2.25 -0.87 5.45
CA ASN A 36 -3.31 -0.53 4.52
C ASN A 36 -4.63 -1.14 5.02
N ILE A 37 -5.67 -0.31 5.07
CA ILE A 37 -7.03 -0.74 5.39
C ILE A 37 -7.88 -0.51 4.15
N GLU A 38 -8.24 -1.60 3.48
CA GLU A 38 -8.91 -1.57 2.19
C GLU A 38 -10.24 -2.31 2.29
N HIS A 39 -11.31 -1.65 1.84
CA HIS A 39 -12.63 -2.26 1.74
C HIS A 39 -12.89 -2.72 0.30
N PHE A 40 -13.28 -3.99 0.16
CA PHE A 40 -13.59 -4.59 -1.13
C PHE A 40 -15.06 -5.02 -1.16
N PRO A 41 -15.89 -4.50 -2.09
CA PRO A 41 -17.27 -4.97 -2.21
C PRO A 41 -17.33 -6.40 -2.76
N ALA A 42 -18.15 -7.26 -2.15
CA ALA A 42 -18.18 -8.70 -2.44
C ALA A 42 -18.52 -9.06 -3.90
N ALA A 43 -19.40 -8.29 -4.53
CA ALA A 43 -19.87 -8.55 -5.89
C ALA A 43 -19.06 -7.81 -6.99
N ILE A 44 -18.00 -7.08 -6.61
CA ILE A 44 -17.11 -6.39 -7.56
C ILE A 44 -15.88 -7.24 -7.78
N LYS A 45 -15.59 -7.54 -9.06
CA LYS A 45 -14.39 -8.32 -9.42
C LYS A 45 -13.14 -7.56 -9.00
N GLY A 46 -12.31 -8.21 -8.20
CA GLY A 46 -10.96 -7.77 -7.84
C GLY A 46 -9.89 -8.66 -8.48
N THR A 47 -8.63 -8.35 -8.19
CA THR A 47 -7.51 -9.20 -8.61
C THR A 47 -7.66 -10.60 -8.01
N ALA A 48 -7.67 -11.62 -8.86
CA ALA A 48 -7.78 -13.00 -8.44
C ALA A 48 -6.40 -13.61 -8.17
N LEU A 49 -6.27 -14.36 -7.07
CA LEU A 49 -5.06 -15.14 -6.78
C LEU A 49 -4.94 -16.34 -7.71
N ILE A 50 -6.07 -17.01 -7.99
CA ILE A 50 -6.25 -18.04 -9.00
C ILE A 50 -7.62 -17.86 -9.69
N PRO A 51 -7.78 -18.30 -10.95
CA PRO A 51 -9.01 -18.02 -11.72
C PRO A 51 -10.19 -18.95 -11.38
N GLY A 52 -9.99 -20.01 -10.59
CA GLY A 52 -10.94 -21.12 -10.45
C GLY A 52 -12.37 -20.75 -10.00
N THR A 53 -12.52 -19.66 -9.24
CA THR A 53 -13.82 -19.16 -8.75
C THR A 53 -14.19 -17.78 -9.29
N ALA A 54 -13.36 -17.18 -10.15
CA ALA A 54 -13.51 -15.80 -10.64
C ALA A 54 -14.73 -15.57 -11.55
N VAL A 55 -15.37 -16.66 -11.98
CA VAL A 55 -16.63 -16.63 -12.73
C VAL A 55 -17.85 -16.38 -11.85
N PHE A 56 -17.77 -16.68 -10.55
CA PHE A 56 -18.88 -16.50 -9.62
C PHE A 56 -19.00 -15.02 -9.17
N SER A 57 -20.21 -14.63 -8.77
CA SER A 57 -20.47 -13.33 -8.16
C SER A 57 -21.39 -13.53 -6.94
N PRO A 58 -20.91 -13.33 -5.70
CA PRO A 58 -19.52 -12.98 -5.37
C PRO A 58 -18.53 -14.13 -5.67
N ASP A 59 -17.27 -13.80 -5.87
CA ASP A 59 -16.17 -14.78 -5.95
C ASP A 59 -15.75 -15.17 -4.53
N PRO A 60 -16.14 -16.35 -4.01
CA PRO A 60 -15.98 -16.67 -2.59
C PRO A 60 -14.51 -16.79 -2.17
N LEU A 61 -13.65 -17.36 -3.02
CA LEU A 61 -12.23 -17.54 -2.70
C LEU A 61 -11.53 -16.18 -2.64
N ASN A 62 -11.70 -15.36 -3.68
CA ASN A 62 -10.98 -14.10 -3.78
C ASN A 62 -11.56 -13.02 -2.86
N TYR A 63 -12.85 -13.10 -2.53
CA TYR A 63 -13.42 -12.23 -1.50
C TYR A 63 -13.01 -12.66 -0.08
N GLY A 64 -12.99 -13.96 0.20
CA GLY A 64 -12.82 -14.48 1.57
C GLY A 64 -11.54 -14.02 2.27
N TRP A 65 -10.40 -14.00 1.58
CA TRP A 65 -9.14 -13.54 2.19
C TRP A 65 -9.10 -12.01 2.43
N ARG A 66 -9.79 -11.23 1.59
CA ARG A 66 -9.95 -9.77 1.77
C ARG A 66 -10.82 -9.47 2.98
N ASP A 67 -11.94 -10.18 3.08
CA ASP A 67 -12.87 -10.07 4.18
C ASP A 67 -12.22 -10.49 5.51
N TYR A 68 -11.39 -11.54 5.48
CA TYR A 68 -10.59 -11.97 6.63
C TYR A 68 -9.67 -10.85 7.14
N GLY A 69 -8.98 -10.13 6.25
CA GLY A 69 -8.12 -8.99 6.62
C GLY A 69 -8.86 -7.97 7.50
N ASN A 70 -10.03 -7.52 7.08
CA ASN A 70 -10.81 -6.51 7.80
C ASN A 70 -11.51 -7.05 9.07
N ARG A 71 -11.99 -8.30 9.03
CA ARG A 71 -12.78 -8.87 10.14
C ARG A 71 -11.94 -9.49 11.23
N VAL A 72 -10.73 -9.93 10.90
CA VAL A 72 -9.93 -10.81 11.74
C VAL A 72 -8.46 -10.39 11.76
N GLY A 73 -7.83 -10.21 10.60
CA GLY A 73 -6.41 -9.89 10.49
C GLY A 73 -6.04 -8.55 11.15
N LEU A 74 -6.85 -7.52 10.96
CA LEU A 74 -6.65 -6.19 11.54
C LEU A 74 -6.67 -6.17 13.07
N TRP A 75 -7.34 -7.14 13.70
CA TRP A 75 -7.58 -7.17 15.15
C TRP A 75 -6.64 -8.09 15.93
N ARG A 76 -5.56 -8.57 15.30
CA ARG A 76 -4.51 -9.39 15.93
C ARG A 76 -3.15 -8.71 15.79
#